data_AF-A0A7G2LZG5-F1
#
_entry.id   AF-A0A7G2LZG5-F1
#
_cell.length_a   1.000
_cell.length_b   1.000
_cell.length_c   1.000
_cell.angle_alpha   90.00
_cell.angle_beta   90.00
_cell.angle_gamma   90.00
#
_symmetry.space_group_name_H-M   'P 1'
#
loop_
_entity.id
_entity.type
_entity.pdbx_description
1 polymer ?
#
loop_
_entity_poly.entity_id
_entity_poly.type
_entity_poly.pdbx_seq_one_letter_code
_entity_poly.pdbx_strand_id
1 'polypeptide(L)'
;ELDATMESLTTQRDLLQEQRETLTASLQTSPEVERELARFERRMTQLQNQLEVITARRNEAEVGFSLETDQRGEKLITLEQAELPEYPVSASRKKLAIIGGLASIMLGLFVAFLLELRRPVIRSARQMTRETGLIPVVSIPDLSPHEKRRTLGKVWQERLNAGKQGRAARLARQQKG
;
A
#
# COMPACT_ATOMS: atom_id res chain seq x y z
N GLU A 1 -10.38 80.52 -66.44
CA GLU A 1 -10.25 79.05 -66.47
C GLU A 1 -9.34 78.53 -65.37
N LEU A 2 -8.10 79.02 -65.24
CA LEU A 2 -7.16 78.66 -64.16
C LEU A 2 -7.72 78.79 -62.73
N ASP A 3 -8.48 79.85 -62.44
CA ASP A 3 -9.07 80.05 -61.11
C ASP A 3 -10.13 78.99 -60.78
N ALA A 4 -10.93 78.56 -61.78
CA ALA A 4 -11.92 77.52 -61.61
C ALA A 4 -11.28 76.14 -61.38
N THR A 5 -10.14 75.88 -62.01
CA THR A 5 -9.35 74.65 -61.76
C THR A 5 -8.77 74.65 -60.35
N MET A 6 -8.21 75.78 -59.89
CA MET A 6 -7.70 75.95 -58.53
C MET A 6 -8.79 75.71 -57.49
N GLU A 7 -9.97 76.30 -57.68
CA GLU A 7 -11.12 76.14 -56.77
C GLU A 7 -11.61 74.68 -56.71
N SER A 8 -11.60 73.97 -57.84
CA SER A 8 -11.95 72.54 -57.86
C SER A 8 -10.93 71.68 -57.11
N LEU A 9 -9.63 72.00 -57.23
CA LEU A 9 -8.55 71.26 -56.59
C LEU A 9 -8.53 71.51 -55.08
N THR A 10 -8.80 72.74 -54.63
CA THR A 10 -8.94 73.04 -53.19
C THR A 10 -10.14 72.31 -52.60
N THR A 11 -11.26 72.29 -53.31
CA THR A 11 -12.46 71.57 -52.88
C THR A 11 -12.20 70.06 -52.76
N GLN A 12 -11.52 69.46 -53.73
CA GLN A 12 -11.12 68.04 -53.66
C GLN A 12 -10.15 67.76 -52.51
N ARG A 13 -9.17 68.65 -52.28
CA ARG A 13 -8.22 68.52 -51.17
C ARG A 13 -8.94 68.52 -49.83
N ASP A 14 -9.85 69.47 -49.63
CA ASP A 14 -10.54 69.62 -48.36
C ASP A 14 -11.48 68.45 -48.10
N LEU A 15 -12.17 67.94 -49.13
CA LEU A 15 -13.00 66.74 -49.04
C LEU A 15 -12.18 65.47 -48.73
N LEU A 16 -10.99 65.31 -49.34
CA LEU A 16 -10.09 64.21 -49.03
C LEU A 16 -9.55 64.32 -47.59
N GLN A 17 -9.32 65.54 -47.10
CA GLN A 17 -8.83 65.77 -45.74
C GLN A 17 -9.90 65.42 -44.70
N GLU A 18 -11.16 65.80 -44.94
CA GLU A 18 -12.31 65.45 -44.11
C GLU A 18 -12.55 63.92 -44.07
N GLN A 19 -12.47 63.25 -45.23
CA GLN A 19 -12.53 61.79 -45.27
C GLN A 19 -11.41 61.14 -44.47
N ARG A 20 -10.19 61.69 -44.57
CA ARG A 20 -9.04 61.18 -43.82
C ARG A 20 -9.25 61.31 -42.31
N GLU A 21 -9.74 62.44 -41.85
CA GLU A 21 -10.06 62.67 -40.44
C GLU A 21 -11.14 61.71 -39.94
N THR A 22 -12.20 61.52 -40.73
CA THR A 22 -13.31 60.59 -40.40
C THR A 22 -12.82 59.14 -40.29
N LEU A 23 -12.02 58.67 -41.26
CA LEU A 23 -11.41 57.33 -41.21
C LEU A 23 -10.46 57.17 -40.02
N THR A 24 -9.69 58.21 -39.70
CA THR A 24 -8.76 58.17 -38.57
C THR A 24 -9.51 58.08 -37.23
N ALA A 25 -10.61 58.83 -37.08
CA ALA A 25 -11.48 58.76 -35.91
C ALA A 25 -12.19 57.39 -35.79
N SER A 26 -12.62 56.81 -36.92
CA SER A 26 -13.20 55.47 -36.99
C SER A 26 -12.19 54.38 -36.59
N LEU A 27 -10.93 54.47 -37.02
CA LEU A 27 -9.89 53.52 -36.66
C LEU A 27 -9.58 53.55 -35.15
N GLN A 28 -9.58 54.74 -34.54
CA GLN A 28 -9.39 54.89 -33.09
C GLN A 28 -10.55 54.35 -32.26
N THR A 29 -11.75 54.25 -32.85
CA THR A 29 -12.95 53.70 -32.22
C THR A 29 -13.29 52.30 -32.71
N SER A 30 -12.41 51.67 -33.50
CA SER A 30 -12.67 50.36 -34.11
C SER A 30 -12.61 49.25 -33.03
N PRO A 31 -13.61 48.37 -32.96
CA PRO A 31 -13.69 47.33 -31.93
C PRO A 31 -12.56 46.29 -32.04
N GLU A 32 -11.92 46.13 -33.21
CA GLU A 32 -10.76 45.26 -33.41
C GLU A 32 -9.54 45.74 -32.60
N VAL A 33 -9.26 47.05 -32.61
CA VAL A 33 -8.14 47.66 -31.87
C VAL A 33 -8.37 47.52 -30.38
N GLU A 34 -9.60 47.76 -29.92
CA GLU A 34 -9.98 47.63 -28.52
C GLU A 34 -9.90 46.17 -28.01
N ARG A 35 -10.30 45.20 -28.84
CA ARG A 35 -10.13 43.76 -28.54
C ARG A 35 -8.65 43.36 -28.42
N GLU A 36 -7.79 43.93 -29.26
CA GLU A 36 -6.35 43.64 -29.24
C GLU A 36 -5.68 44.28 -28.02
N LEU A 37 -6.01 45.54 -27.71
CA LEU A 37 -5.56 46.21 -26.49
C LEU A 37 -5.97 45.44 -25.24
N ALA A 38 -7.24 45.04 -25.14
CA ALA A 38 -7.74 44.23 -24.02
C ALA A 38 -7.06 42.84 -23.94
N ARG A 39 -6.55 42.31 -25.05
CA ARG A 39 -5.74 41.08 -25.05
C ARG A 39 -4.34 41.34 -24.48
N PHE A 40 -3.70 42.44 -24.87
CA PHE A 40 -2.40 42.83 -24.34
C PHE A 40 -2.46 43.17 -22.85
N GLU A 41 -3.48 43.90 -22.40
CA GLU A 41 -3.68 44.21 -20.99
C GLU A 41 -3.82 42.94 -20.15
N ARG A 42 -4.69 42.01 -20.56
CA ARG A 42 -4.84 40.71 -19.87
C ARG A 42 -3.53 39.93 -19.81
N ARG A 43 -2.77 39.92 -20.91
CA ARG A 43 -1.46 39.25 -20.95
C ARG A 43 -0.45 39.92 -20.04
N MET A 44 -0.46 41.25 -19.97
CA MET A 44 0.40 42.03 -19.09
C MET A 44 0.09 41.73 -17.62
N THR A 45 -1.19 41.76 -17.23
CA THR A 45 -1.62 41.39 -15.87
C THR A 45 -1.23 39.95 -15.53
N GLN A 46 -1.41 39.00 -16.46
CA GLN A 46 -1.03 37.61 -16.25
C GLN A 46 0.49 37.45 -16.02
N LEU A 47 1.32 38.17 -16.79
CA LEU A 47 2.78 38.13 -16.64
C LEU A 47 3.23 38.78 -15.33
N GLN A 48 2.59 39.88 -14.91
CA GLN A 48 2.87 40.52 -13.62
C GLN A 48 2.54 39.58 -12.44
N ASN A 49 1.39 38.92 -12.48
CA ASN A 49 1.02 37.94 -11.45
C ASN A 49 1.99 36.75 -11.39
N GLN A 50 2.44 36.26 -12.56
CA GLN A 50 3.44 35.19 -12.60
C GLN A 50 4.78 35.64 -12.02
N LEU A 51 5.21 36.85 -12.34
CA LEU A 51 6.44 37.43 -11.80
C LEU A 51 6.38 37.54 -10.28
N GLU A 52 5.25 38.00 -9.74
CA GLU A 52 5.04 38.09 -8.29
C GLU A 52 5.18 36.72 -7.61
N VAL A 53 4.49 35.70 -8.12
CA VAL A 53 4.55 34.34 -7.59
C VAL A 53 5.96 33.76 -7.67
N ILE A 54 6.66 33.93 -8.79
CA ILE A 54 8.02 33.42 -8.98
C ILE A 54 8.99 34.14 -8.03
N THR A 55 8.84 35.45 -7.87
CA THR A 55 9.68 36.26 -6.97
C THR A 55 9.47 35.84 -5.51
N ALA A 56 8.22 35.64 -5.09
CA ALA A 56 7.89 35.15 -3.75
C ALA A 56 8.51 33.77 -3.49
N ARG A 57 8.35 32.82 -4.42
CA ARG A 57 8.94 31.47 -4.32
C ARG A 57 10.47 31.50 -4.31
N ARG A 58 11.09 32.39 -5.08
CA ARG A 58 12.54 32.56 -5.08
C ARG A 58 13.03 33.05 -3.71
N ASN A 59 12.37 34.03 -3.12
CA ASN A 59 12.71 34.54 -1.79
C ASN A 59 12.56 33.45 -0.72
N GLU A 60 11.47 32.68 -0.76
CA GLU A 60 11.26 31.55 0.16
C GLU A 60 12.37 30.50 0.04
N ALA A 61 12.74 30.14 -1.21
CA ALA A 61 13.83 29.21 -1.47
C ALA A 61 15.20 29.74 -1.02
N GLU A 62 15.47 31.04 -1.21
CA GLU A 62 16.71 31.70 -0.76
C GLU A 62 16.81 31.73 0.77
N VAL A 63 15.69 32.00 1.46
CA VAL A 63 15.63 31.90 2.92
C VAL A 63 15.84 30.45 3.38
N GLY A 64 15.17 29.47 2.78
CA GLY A 64 15.36 28.05 3.10
C GLY A 64 16.81 27.59 2.89
N PHE A 65 17.41 27.98 1.77
CA PHE A 65 18.80 27.67 1.46
C PHE A 65 19.81 28.33 2.41
N SER A 66 19.58 29.59 2.79
CA SER A 66 20.45 30.27 3.76
C SER A 66 20.33 29.66 5.16
N LEU A 67 19.13 29.25 5.60
CA LEU A 67 18.93 28.53 6.86
C LEU A 67 19.64 27.16 6.87
N GLU A 68 19.61 26.43 5.76
CA GLU A 68 20.32 25.15 5.61
C GLU A 68 21.84 25.35 5.58
N THR A 69 22.32 26.34 4.81
CA THR A 69 23.75 26.69 4.71
C THR A 69 24.32 27.14 6.06
N ASP A 70 23.60 27.99 6.78
CA ASP A 70 23.99 28.47 8.12
C ASP A 70 23.81 27.38 9.19
N GLN A 71 23.34 26.18 8.83
CA GLN A 71 23.00 25.09 9.75
C GLN A 71 22.04 25.55 10.87
N ARG A 72 21.21 26.56 10.56
CA ARG A 72 20.13 27.10 11.41
C ARG A 72 18.81 26.41 11.15
N GLY A 73 18.83 25.21 10.57
CA GLY A 73 17.67 24.33 10.54
C GLY A 73 17.12 24.08 11.94
N GLU A 74 15.82 23.86 12.05
CA GLU A 74 15.18 23.51 13.31
C GLU A 74 15.93 22.35 13.98
N LYS A 75 16.51 22.62 15.16
CA LYS A 75 17.11 21.57 15.97
C LYS A 75 15.98 20.82 16.64
N LEU A 76 15.62 19.67 16.08
CA LEU A 76 14.75 18.70 16.74
C LEU A 76 15.47 18.21 18.00
N ILE A 77 15.20 18.87 19.12
CA ILE A 77 15.62 18.39 20.42
C ILE A 77 14.64 17.31 20.85
N THR A 78 15.16 16.13 21.18
CA THR A 78 14.36 15.09 21.80
C THR A 78 14.03 15.52 23.23
N LEU A 79 12.82 16.04 23.46
CA LEU A 79 12.36 16.41 24.82
C LEU A 79 12.32 15.17 25.73
N GLU A 80 11.93 14.02 25.17
CA GLU A 80 11.81 12.76 25.87
C GLU A 80 12.13 11.59 24.93
N GLN A 81 12.92 10.64 25.42
CA GLN A 81 13.30 9.47 24.64
C GLN A 81 12.09 8.55 24.47
N ALA A 82 11.88 8.02 23.27
CA ALA A 82 10.80 7.07 23.02
C ALA A 82 10.93 5.87 23.97
N GLU A 83 9.92 5.69 24.83
CA GLU A 83 9.90 4.59 25.77
C GLU A 83 9.68 3.26 25.03
N LEU A 84 10.48 2.25 25.37
CA LEU A 84 10.27 0.92 24.84
C LEU A 84 9.00 0.33 25.44
N PRO A 85 8.17 -0.37 24.65
CA PRO A 85 6.93 -0.94 25.16
C PRO A 85 7.25 -1.95 26.26
N GLU A 86 6.69 -1.72 27.45
CA GLU A 86 6.86 -2.59 28.63
C GLU A 86 6.26 -4.00 28.39
N TYR A 87 5.31 -4.11 27.44
CA TYR A 87 4.66 -5.35 27.07
C TYR A 87 4.78 -5.63 25.57
N PRO A 88 4.93 -6.90 25.17
CA PRO A 88 4.97 -7.26 23.77
C PRO A 88 3.63 -6.94 23.09
N VAL A 89 3.68 -6.21 21.97
CA VAL A 89 2.52 -5.95 21.09
C VAL A 89 2.00 -7.21 20.37
N SER A 90 2.62 -8.37 20.59
CA SER A 90 2.29 -9.64 19.94
C SER A 90 1.36 -10.50 20.80
N ALA A 91 0.57 -11.35 20.16
CA ALA A 91 -0.33 -12.27 20.86
C ALA A 91 0.45 -13.16 21.86
N SER A 92 -0.10 -13.33 23.07
CA SER A 92 0.58 -14.10 24.11
C SER A 92 0.82 -15.55 23.65
N ARG A 93 2.06 -16.02 23.82
CA ARG A 93 2.48 -17.38 23.40
C ARG A 93 1.57 -18.47 23.99
N LYS A 94 1.08 -18.26 25.22
CA LYS A 94 0.13 -19.15 25.90
C LYS A 94 -1.21 -19.24 25.15
N LYS A 95 -1.78 -18.11 24.71
CA LYS A 95 -3.03 -18.09 23.95
C LYS A 95 -2.89 -18.86 22.64
N LEU A 96 -1.78 -18.65 21.93
CA LEU A 96 -1.52 -19.34 20.66
C LEU A 96 -1.33 -20.85 20.84
N ALA A 97 -0.66 -21.27 21.91
CA ALA A 97 -0.51 -22.68 22.27
C ALA A 97 -1.85 -23.36 22.60
N ILE A 98 -2.72 -22.67 23.36
CA ILE A 98 -4.06 -23.19 23.71
C ILE A 98 -4.91 -23.35 22.44
N ILE A 99 -4.96 -22.34 21.59
CA ILE A 99 -5.74 -22.38 20.34
C ILE A 99 -5.21 -23.48 19.41
N GLY A 100 -3.90 -23.55 19.20
CA GLY A 100 -3.30 -24.60 18.37
C GLY A 100 -3.53 -26.01 18.92
N GLY A 101 -3.43 -26.18 20.24
CA GLY A 101 -3.74 -27.44 20.91
C GLY A 101 -5.19 -27.87 20.67
N LEU A 102 -6.15 -26.99 20.94
CA LEU A 102 -7.57 -27.27 20.78
C LEU A 102 -7.93 -27.57 19.32
N ALA A 103 -7.39 -26.78 18.38
CA ALA A 103 -7.59 -26.97 16.94
C ALA A 103 -7.08 -28.34 16.46
N SER A 104 -5.91 -28.79 16.96
CA SER A 104 -5.35 -30.09 16.57
C SER A 104 -6.18 -31.27 17.05
N ILE A 105 -6.75 -31.19 18.26
CA ILE A 105 -7.63 -32.21 18.83
C ILE A 105 -8.92 -32.28 18.01
N MET A 106 -9.55 -31.13 17.75
CA MET A 106 -10.76 -31.06 16.93
C MET A 106 -10.54 -31.62 15.53
N LEU A 107 -9.43 -31.26 14.89
CA LEU A 107 -9.09 -31.77 13.56
C LEU A 107 -8.87 -33.30 13.59
N GLY A 108 -8.19 -33.82 14.63
CA GLY A 108 -7.99 -35.26 14.80
C GLY A 108 -9.30 -36.03 14.94
N LEU A 109 -10.23 -35.53 15.75
CA LEU A 109 -11.57 -36.12 15.91
C LEU A 109 -12.37 -36.02 14.61
N PHE A 110 -12.30 -34.87 13.93
CA PHE A 110 -12.99 -34.66 12.66
C PHE A 110 -12.52 -35.65 11.58
N VAL A 111 -11.20 -35.84 11.45
CA VAL A 111 -10.63 -36.81 10.51
C VAL A 111 -11.00 -38.24 10.90
N ALA A 112 -10.93 -38.60 12.18
CA ALA A 112 -11.35 -39.92 12.65
C ALA A 112 -12.83 -40.19 12.34
N PHE A 113 -13.70 -39.19 12.55
CA PHE A 113 -15.12 -39.26 12.22
C PHE A 113 -15.35 -39.43 10.71
N LEU A 114 -14.64 -38.68 9.87
CA LEU A 114 -14.70 -38.84 8.41
C LEU A 114 -14.26 -40.23 7.95
N LEU A 115 -13.21 -40.80 8.57
CA LEU A 115 -12.75 -42.15 8.26
C LEU A 115 -13.78 -43.21 8.65
N GLU A 116 -14.45 -43.05 9.80
CA GLU A 116 -15.52 -43.95 10.23
C GLU A 116 -16.74 -43.87 9.30
N LEU A 117 -17.12 -42.66 8.85
CA LEU A 117 -18.22 -42.49 7.89
C LEU A 117 -17.91 -43.15 6.54
N ARG A 118 -16.64 -43.15 6.13
CA ARG A 118 -16.18 -43.79 4.88
C ARG A 118 -16.14 -45.31 4.94
N ARG A 119 -15.96 -45.90 6.13
CA ARG A 119 -15.93 -47.35 6.36
C ARG A 119 -16.67 -47.69 7.66
N PRO A 120 -18.00 -47.79 7.64
CA PRO A 120 -18.74 -48.24 8.82
C PRO A 120 -18.39 -49.70 9.10
N VAL A 121 -17.54 -49.95 10.09
CA VAL A 121 -17.14 -51.31 10.50
C VAL A 121 -17.93 -51.69 11.74
N ILE A 122 -18.72 -52.76 11.64
CA ILE A 122 -19.44 -53.32 12.79
C ILE A 122 -18.43 -54.06 13.67
N ARG A 123 -18.12 -53.51 14.85
CA ARG A 123 -17.09 -54.05 15.76
C ARG A 123 -17.66 -54.81 16.96
N SER A 124 -18.98 -54.84 17.12
CA SER A 124 -19.63 -55.47 18.27
C SER A 124 -20.84 -56.30 17.87
N ALA A 125 -21.02 -57.43 18.54
CA ALA A 125 -22.18 -58.31 18.38
C ALA A 125 -23.52 -57.57 18.58
N ARG A 126 -23.60 -56.65 19.56
CA ARG A 126 -24.80 -55.83 19.79
C ARG A 126 -25.06 -54.85 18.66
N GLN A 127 -24.00 -54.29 18.07
CA GLN A 127 -24.11 -53.37 16.93
C GLN A 127 -24.57 -54.13 15.67
N MET A 128 -24.13 -55.38 15.49
CA MET A 128 -24.58 -56.22 14.38
C MET A 128 -26.09 -56.49 14.46
N THR A 129 -26.59 -56.96 15.59
CA THR A 129 -28.03 -57.24 15.75
C THR A 129 -28.90 -56.00 15.57
N ARG A 130 -28.42 -54.83 16.00
CA ARG A 130 -29.17 -53.57 15.88
C ARG A 130 -29.22 -53.04 14.45
N GLU A 131 -28.10 -53.06 13.72
CA GLU A 131 -28.01 -52.45 12.39
C GLU A 131 -28.45 -53.42 11.27
N THR A 132 -28.33 -54.74 11.46
CA THR A 132 -28.66 -55.74 10.42
C THR A 132 -29.80 -56.68 10.79
N GLY A 133 -30.25 -56.69 12.03
CA GLY A 133 -31.30 -57.62 12.52
C GLY A 133 -30.83 -59.07 12.71
N LEU A 134 -29.55 -59.36 12.44
CA LEU A 134 -28.99 -60.70 12.53
C LEU A 134 -28.35 -60.96 13.91
N ILE A 135 -28.69 -62.10 14.52
CA ILE A 135 -28.11 -62.53 15.80
C ILE A 135 -26.79 -63.26 15.51
N PRO A 136 -25.63 -62.78 15.99
CA PRO A 136 -24.36 -63.48 15.82
C PRO A 136 -24.33 -64.75 16.66
N VAL A 137 -24.09 -65.90 16.03
CA VAL A 137 -24.07 -67.23 16.67
C VAL A 137 -22.73 -67.51 17.36
N VAL A 138 -21.62 -67.02 16.81
CA VAL A 138 -20.27 -67.16 17.36
C VAL A 138 -19.50 -65.85 17.18
N SER A 139 -18.90 -65.33 18.25
CA SER A 139 -17.96 -64.21 18.21
C SER A 139 -16.53 -64.73 18.31
N ILE A 140 -15.72 -64.54 17.28
CA ILE A 140 -14.30 -64.90 17.30
C ILE A 140 -13.53 -63.68 17.83
N PRO A 141 -12.83 -63.78 18.97
CA PRO A 141 -11.96 -62.71 19.42
C PRO A 141 -10.80 -62.58 18.43
N ASP A 142 -10.52 -61.35 18.01
CA ASP A 142 -9.37 -61.08 17.15
C ASP A 142 -8.08 -61.28 17.97
N LEU A 143 -7.36 -62.37 17.68
CA LEU A 143 -6.07 -62.71 18.27
C LEU A 143 -4.89 -62.22 17.40
N SER A 144 -5.13 -61.30 16.46
CA SER A 144 -4.06 -60.75 15.62
C SER A 144 -2.92 -60.22 16.50
N PRO A 145 -1.64 -60.55 16.19
CA PRO A 145 -0.51 -60.05 16.94
C PRO A 145 -0.61 -58.52 16.98
N HIS A 146 -0.74 -57.95 18.18
CA HIS A 146 -0.75 -56.50 18.35
C HIS A 146 0.49 -55.93 17.65
N GLU A 147 0.28 -55.33 16.49
CA GLU A 147 1.33 -54.65 15.76
C GLU A 147 1.91 -53.64 16.73
N LYS A 148 3.20 -53.78 17.06
CA LYS A 148 3.88 -52.99 18.10
C LYS A 148 3.79 -51.52 17.71
N ARG A 149 2.73 -50.86 18.16
CA ARG A 149 2.45 -49.46 17.91
C ARG A 149 3.70 -48.70 18.33
N ARG A 150 4.36 -48.01 17.38
CA ARG A 150 5.49 -47.11 17.71
C ARG A 150 4.94 -46.05 18.66
N THR A 151 5.16 -46.25 19.95
CA THR A 151 4.72 -45.31 20.96
C THR A 151 5.54 -44.04 20.80
N LEU A 152 4.87 -42.89 20.91
CA LEU A 152 5.52 -41.59 20.81
C LEU A 152 6.73 -41.49 21.76
N GLY A 153 6.66 -42.12 22.94
CA GLY A 153 7.77 -42.21 23.89
C GLY A 153 9.05 -42.82 23.32
N LYS A 154 8.96 -43.90 22.51
CA LYS A 154 10.14 -44.52 21.88
C LYS A 154 10.76 -43.61 20.82
N VAL A 155 9.92 -42.93 20.04
CA VAL A 155 10.38 -41.97 19.02
C VAL A 155 11.07 -40.76 19.67
N TRP A 156 10.54 -40.27 20.79
CA TRP A 156 11.17 -39.17 21.54
C TRP A 156 12.51 -39.61 22.17
N GLN A 157 12.60 -40.83 22.70
CA GLN A 157 13.87 -41.38 23.22
C GLN A 157 14.93 -41.53 22.12
N GLU A 158 14.57 -42.04 20.94
CA GLU A 158 15.48 -42.14 19.79
C GLU A 158 16.02 -40.77 19.38
N ARG A 159 15.16 -39.75 19.31
CA ARG A 159 15.56 -38.38 18.96
C ARG A 159 16.48 -37.75 20.01
N LEU A 160 16.21 -37.97 21.30
CA LEU A 160 17.08 -37.48 22.38
C LEU A 160 18.46 -38.13 22.33
N ASN A 161 18.53 -39.43 22.06
CA ASN A 161 19.80 -40.17 21.96
C ASN A 161 20.61 -39.72 20.73
N ALA A 162 19.97 -39.54 19.58
CA ALA A 162 20.63 -38.98 18.39
C ALA A 162 21.18 -37.56 18.64
N GLY A 163 20.43 -36.73 19.37
CA GLY A 163 20.87 -35.40 19.78
C GLY A 163 22.10 -35.42 20.71
N LYS A 164 22.17 -36.38 21.65
CA LYS A 164 23.33 -36.58 22.53
C LYS A 164 24.57 -37.02 21.75
N GLN A 165 24.41 -37.96 20.82
CA GLN A 165 25.52 -38.41 19.95
C GLN A 165 26.07 -37.28 19.08
N GLY A 166 25.19 -36.42 18.53
CA GLY A 166 25.61 -35.25 17.77
C GLY A 166 26.40 -34.22 18.60
N ARG A 167 26.06 -34.03 19.88
CA ARG A 167 26.83 -33.16 20.79
C ARG A 167 28.19 -33.77 21.15
N ALA A 168 28.24 -35.07 21.44
CA ALA A 168 29.48 -35.78 21.73
C ALA A 168 30.45 -35.72 20.55
N ALA A 169 29.96 -35.88 19.32
CA ALA A 169 30.77 -35.77 18.11
C ALA A 169 31.37 -34.37 17.87
N ARG A 170 30.68 -33.30 18.29
CA ARG A 170 31.20 -31.92 18.21
C ARG A 170 32.30 -31.68 19.25
N LEU A 171 32.11 -32.16 20.48
CA LEU A 171 33.10 -32.07 21.55
C LEU A 171 34.38 -32.84 21.20
N ALA A 172 34.24 -34.04 20.63
CA ALA A 172 35.39 -34.84 20.17
C ALA A 172 36.17 -34.18 19.01
N ARG A 173 35.52 -33.30 18.23
CA ARG A 173 36.16 -32.53 17.15
C ARG A 173 36.88 -31.29 17.67
N GLN A 174 36.39 -30.69 18.76
CA GLN A 174 37.02 -29.53 19.42
C GLN A 174 38.26 -29.92 20.24
N GLN A 175 38.39 -31.17 20.66
CA GLN A 175 39.53 -31.66 21.44
C GLN A 175 40.73 -32.13 20.58
N LYS A 176 40.57 -32.13 19.25
CA LYS A 176 41.57 -32.64 18.27
C LYS A 176 42.18 -31.56 17.36
N GLY A 177 41.88 -30.28 17.61
CA GLY A 177 42.55 -29.13 17.00
C GLY A 177 43.31 -28.36 18.07
#